data_AF-A0A7C7JP44-F1
#
_entry.id   AF-A0A7C7JP44-F1
#
_cell.length_a   1.000
_cell.length_b   1.000
_cell.length_c   1.000
_cell.angle_alpha   90.00
_cell.angle_beta   90.00
_cell.angle_gamma   90.00
#
_symmetry.space_group_name_H-M   'P 1'
#
loop_
_entity.id
_entity.type
_entity.pdbx_description
1 polymer ?
#
loop_
_entity_poly.entity_id
_entity_poly.type
_entity_poly.pdbx_seq_one_letter_code
_entity_poly.pdbx_strand_id
1 'polypeptide(L)'
;MDKTNIDDVYLEMISKEAEKIATKFAEQKQLTDSEIHTLVLKTQYNHINHLDKKLDEVTQSVKNLEHKFERLEETTDRRLSELEEKTDRRISELEEKTDRRISELEAKMEKEVALLRENIKTEIHKAISTQTKWFVGGAGVLVVLLKL
;
A
#
# COMPACT_ATOMS: atom_id res chain seq x y z
N MET A 1 14.81 -15.31 -34.15
CA MET A 1 14.72 -15.43 -35.62
C MET A 1 14.53 -16.90 -35.94
N ASP A 2 13.54 -17.26 -36.75
CA ASP A 2 13.41 -18.64 -37.22
C ASP A 2 14.63 -18.91 -38.11
N LYS A 3 15.51 -19.83 -37.68
CA LYS A 3 16.63 -20.24 -38.51
C LYS A 3 16.06 -20.89 -39.76
N THR A 4 16.30 -20.27 -40.90
CA THR A 4 15.88 -20.88 -42.16
C THR A 4 16.68 -22.15 -42.36
N ASN A 5 16.00 -23.25 -42.70
CA ASN A 5 16.58 -24.58 -42.96
C ASN A 5 17.78 -24.55 -43.91
N ILE A 6 17.87 -23.49 -44.73
CA ILE A 6 18.95 -23.21 -45.67
C ILE A 6 20.26 -22.80 -44.97
N ASP A 7 20.21 -22.01 -43.88
CA ASP A 7 21.40 -21.54 -43.17
C ASP A 7 22.12 -22.70 -42.45
N ASP A 8 21.34 -23.64 -41.91
CA ASP A 8 21.87 -24.84 -41.25
C ASP A 8 22.56 -25.78 -42.25
N VAL A 9 22.03 -25.90 -43.48
CA VAL A 9 22.64 -26.69 -44.56
C VAL A 9 23.96 -26.05 -45.02
N TYR A 10 24.01 -24.74 -45.24
CA TYR A 10 25.25 -24.06 -45.61
C TYR A 10 26.30 -24.13 -44.50
N LEU A 11 25.88 -24.04 -43.23
CA LEU A 11 26.77 -24.22 -42.10
C LEU A 11 27.35 -25.63 -42.07
N GLU A 12 26.55 -26.66 -42.31
CA GLU A 12 27.01 -28.04 -42.34
C GLU A 12 28.05 -28.24 -43.45
N MET A 13 27.82 -27.65 -44.63
CA MET A 13 28.78 -27.68 -45.74
C MET A 13 30.11 -26.98 -45.38
N ILE A 14 30.06 -25.78 -44.81
CA ILE A 14 31.25 -25.04 -44.36
C ILE A 14 31.98 -25.81 -43.26
N SER A 15 31.24 -26.51 -42.38
CA SER A 15 31.82 -27.33 -41.30
C SER A 15 32.61 -28.52 -41.86
N LYS A 16 32.02 -29.24 -42.82
CA LYS A 16 32.69 -30.35 -43.51
C LYS A 16 33.94 -29.89 -44.26
N GLU A 17 33.90 -28.70 -44.85
CA GLU A 17 35.08 -28.15 -45.54
C GLU A 17 36.16 -27.71 -44.54
N ALA A 18 35.78 -27.09 -43.42
CA ALA A 18 36.70 -26.75 -42.34
C ALA A 18 37.40 -27.98 -41.74
N GLU A 19 36.72 -29.12 -41.64
CA GLU A 19 37.30 -30.39 -41.19
C GLU A 19 38.38 -30.90 -42.15
N LYS A 20 38.11 -30.89 -43.47
CA LYS A 20 39.12 -31.26 -44.49
C LYS A 20 40.34 -30.36 -44.42
N ILE A 21 40.12 -29.05 -44.24
CA ILE A 21 41.19 -28.06 -44.07
C ILE A 21 42.00 -28.36 -42.81
N ALA A 22 41.35 -28.73 -41.70
CA ALA A 22 42.03 -29.12 -40.46
C ALA A 22 42.90 -30.37 -40.64
N THR A 23 42.43 -31.39 -41.37
CA THR A 23 43.24 -32.57 -41.71
C THR A 23 44.46 -32.19 -42.56
N LYS A 24 44.27 -31.37 -43.60
CA LYS A 24 45.36 -30.87 -44.45
C LYS A 24 46.40 -30.08 -43.65
N PHE A 25 45.95 -29.25 -42.71
CA PHE A 25 46.82 -28.50 -41.81
C PHE A 25 47.60 -29.42 -40.86
N ALA A 26 46.96 -30.47 -40.31
CA ALA A 26 47.62 -31.47 -39.47
C ALA A 26 48.73 -32.24 -40.20
N GLU A 27 48.59 -32.43 -41.51
CA GLU A 27 49.61 -32.98 -42.40
C GLU A 27 50.73 -31.98 -42.75
N GLN A 28 50.76 -30.79 -42.13
CA GLN A 28 51.73 -29.71 -42.36
C GLN A 28 51.74 -29.16 -43.79
N LYS A 29 50.65 -29.32 -44.54
CA LYS A 29 50.51 -28.74 -45.88
C LYS A 29 50.10 -27.26 -45.77
N GLN A 30 50.61 -26.41 -46.67
CA GLN A 30 50.18 -25.02 -46.75
C GLN A 30 48.70 -24.92 -47.10
N LEU A 31 48.02 -23.99 -46.42
CA LEU A 31 46.65 -23.62 -46.73
C LEU A 31 46.63 -22.52 -47.80
N THR A 32 45.63 -22.55 -48.64
CA THR A 32 45.32 -21.50 -49.60
C THR A 32 44.51 -20.39 -48.94
N ASP A 33 44.50 -19.19 -49.52
CA ASP A 33 43.72 -18.06 -49.02
C ASP A 33 42.22 -18.38 -48.94
N SER A 34 41.70 -19.17 -49.87
CA SER A 34 40.29 -19.61 -49.84
C SER A 34 40.00 -20.51 -48.63
N GLU A 35 40.93 -21.41 -48.27
CA GLU A 35 40.78 -22.27 -47.09
C GLU A 35 40.84 -21.45 -45.80
N ILE A 36 41.72 -20.44 -45.74
CA ILE A 36 41.79 -19.50 -44.63
C ILE A 36 40.47 -18.70 -44.51
N HIS A 37 39.92 -18.20 -45.62
CA HIS A 37 38.62 -17.53 -45.61
C HIS A 37 37.49 -18.44 -45.12
N THR A 38 37.45 -19.71 -45.53
CA THR A 38 36.47 -20.69 -45.03
C THR A 38 36.55 -20.84 -43.51
N LEU A 39 37.76 -20.89 -42.94
CA LEU A 39 37.96 -20.96 -41.48
C LEU A 39 37.50 -19.67 -40.75
N VAL A 40 37.77 -18.50 -41.34
CA VAL A 40 37.29 -17.21 -40.80
C VAL A 40 35.77 -17.16 -40.81
N LEU A 41 35.13 -17.54 -41.92
CA LEU A 41 33.67 -17.59 -42.04
C LEU A 41 33.06 -18.54 -41.01
N LYS A 42 33.63 -19.73 -40.81
CA LYS A 42 33.18 -20.68 -39.80
C LYS A 42 33.26 -20.10 -38.38
N THR A 43 34.37 -19.45 -38.06
CA THR A 43 34.59 -18.82 -36.75
C THR A 43 33.61 -17.68 -36.50
N GLN A 44 33.40 -16.80 -37.49
CA GLN A 44 32.46 -15.70 -37.40
C GLN A 44 31.02 -16.19 -37.23
N TYR A 45 30.62 -17.20 -38.00
CA TYR A 45 29.29 -17.80 -37.86
C TYR A 45 29.09 -18.36 -36.45
N ASN A 46 30.07 -19.10 -35.92
CA ASN A 46 29.99 -19.65 -34.56
C ASN A 46 29.79 -18.54 -33.51
N HIS A 47 30.51 -17.42 -33.66
CA HIS A 47 30.38 -16.27 -32.77
C HIS A 47 28.99 -15.62 -32.87
N ILE A 48 28.47 -15.40 -34.09
CA ILE A 48 27.12 -14.85 -34.32
C ILE A 48 26.06 -15.78 -33.70
N ASN A 49 26.16 -17.08 -33.92
CA ASN A 49 25.24 -18.05 -33.32
C ASN A 49 25.31 -18.08 -31.78
N HIS A 50 26.47 -17.79 -31.18
CA HIS A 50 26.56 -17.62 -29.73
C HIS A 50 25.88 -16.33 -29.25
N LEU A 51 26.06 -15.23 -29.98
CA LEU A 51 25.38 -13.96 -29.69
C LEU A 51 23.86 -14.08 -29.79
N ASP A 52 23.35 -14.80 -30.80
CA ASP A 52 21.92 -15.05 -30.94
C ASP A 52 21.34 -15.78 -29.73
N LYS A 53 22.02 -16.82 -29.24
CA LYS A 53 21.62 -17.51 -28.01
C LYS A 53 21.61 -16.58 -26.80
N LYS A 54 22.61 -15.71 -26.68
CA LYS A 54 22.65 -14.70 -25.61
C LYS A 54 21.51 -13.68 -25.74
N LEU A 55 21.13 -13.32 -26.96
CA LEU A 55 20.00 -12.45 -27.22
C LEU A 55 18.67 -13.12 -26.84
N ASP A 56 18.51 -14.42 -27.12
CA ASP A 56 17.34 -15.19 -26.67
C ASP A 56 17.27 -15.26 -25.13
N GLU A 57 18.40 -15.49 -24.45
CA GLU A 57 18.49 -15.46 -22.97
C GLU A 57 18.08 -14.10 -22.40
N VAL A 58 18.56 -13.00 -23.01
CA VAL A 58 18.19 -11.63 -22.62
C VAL A 58 16.70 -11.38 -22.87
N THR A 59 16.19 -11.78 -24.02
CA THR A 59 14.77 -11.65 -24.36
C THR A 59 13.88 -12.37 -23.35
N GLN A 60 14.26 -13.59 -22.96
CA GLN A 60 13.54 -14.33 -21.92
C GLN A 60 13.65 -13.65 -20.55
N SER A 61 14.81 -13.10 -20.22
CA SER A 61 15.02 -12.35 -18.97
C SER A 61 14.16 -11.09 -18.90
N VAL A 62 14.01 -10.37 -20.01
CA VAL A 62 13.14 -9.20 -20.12
C VAL A 62 11.67 -9.58 -19.93
N LYS A 63 11.18 -10.63 -20.60
CA LYS A 63 9.81 -11.15 -20.40
C LYS A 63 9.56 -11.54 -18.94
N ASN A 64 10.53 -12.21 -18.32
CA ASN A 64 10.43 -12.56 -16.90
C ASN A 64 10.41 -11.32 -15.99
N LEU A 65 11.08 -10.23 -16.38
CA LEU A 65 11.07 -8.97 -15.66
C LEU A 65 9.72 -8.26 -15.81
N GLU A 66 9.14 -8.25 -17.00
CA GLU A 66 7.78 -7.74 -17.27
C GLU A 66 6.76 -8.42 -16.34
N HIS A 67 6.75 -9.75 -16.27
CA HIS A 67 5.87 -10.48 -15.35
C HIS A 67 6.12 -10.17 -13.86
N LYS A 68 7.36 -9.86 -13.47
CA LYS A 68 7.63 -9.42 -12.09
C LYS A 68 7.06 -8.03 -11.82
N PHE A 69 7.10 -7.13 -12.80
CA PHE A 69 6.49 -5.81 -12.70
C PHE A 69 4.96 -5.89 -12.62
N GLU A 70 4.32 -6.69 -13.47
CA GLU A 70 2.86 -6.92 -13.40
C GLU A 70 2.43 -7.41 -12.01
N ARG A 71 3.15 -8.39 -11.45
CA ARG A 71 2.88 -8.90 -10.10
C ARG A 71 3.13 -7.86 -9.00
N LEU A 72 4.11 -6.98 -9.19
CA LEU A 72 4.41 -5.91 -8.24
C LEU A 72 3.31 -4.86 -8.26
N GLU A 73 2.80 -4.50 -9.44
CA GLU A 73 1.66 -3.59 -9.63
C GLU A 73 0.42 -4.15 -8.93
N GLU A 74 0.02 -5.39 -9.24
CA GLU A 74 -1.12 -6.06 -8.60
C GLU A 74 -0.98 -6.13 -7.07
N THR A 75 0.22 -6.44 -6.57
CA THR A 75 0.47 -6.48 -5.13
C THR A 75 0.37 -5.10 -4.49
N THR A 76 0.81 -4.05 -5.20
CA THR A 76 0.77 -2.67 -4.72
C THR A 76 -0.65 -2.17 -4.65
N ASP A 77 -1.43 -2.39 -5.72
CA ASP A 77 -2.85 -2.03 -5.78
C ASP A 77 -3.64 -2.72 -4.67
N ARG A 78 -3.44 -4.03 -4.49
CA ARG A 78 -4.10 -4.77 -3.40
C ARG A 78 -3.78 -4.19 -2.03
N ARG A 79 -2.52 -3.84 -1.77
CA ARG A 79 -2.09 -3.26 -0.49
C ARG A 79 -2.64 -1.84 -0.28
N LEU A 80 -2.78 -1.06 -1.34
CA LEU A 80 -3.40 0.26 -1.26
C LEU A 80 -4.89 0.13 -0.92
N SER A 81 -5.64 -0.73 -1.61
CA SER A 81 -7.04 -0.99 -1.31
C SER A 81 -7.25 -1.49 0.12
N GLU A 82 -6.40 -2.39 0.61
CA GLU A 82 -6.44 -2.86 2.02
C GLU A 82 -6.18 -1.73 3.03
N LEU A 83 -5.27 -0.81 2.70
CA LEU A 83 -4.97 0.35 3.54
C LEU A 83 -6.12 1.35 3.57
N GLU A 84 -6.76 1.61 2.43
CA GLU A 84 -7.95 2.45 2.31
C GLU A 84 -9.08 1.88 3.18
N GLU A 85 -9.44 0.60 3.00
CA GLU A 85 -10.50 -0.05 3.77
C GLU A 85 -10.19 -0.06 5.29
N LYS A 86 -8.93 -0.26 5.68
CA LYS A 86 -8.53 -0.20 7.08
C LYS A 86 -8.63 1.21 7.64
N THR A 87 -8.31 2.22 6.83
CA THR A 87 -8.39 3.63 7.25
C THR A 87 -9.85 4.05 7.42
N ASP A 88 -10.71 3.71 6.47
CA ASP A 88 -12.14 3.98 6.54
C ASP A 88 -12.76 3.35 7.78
N ARG A 89 -12.47 2.06 8.05
CA ARG A 89 -12.93 1.39 9.28
C ARG A 89 -12.50 2.12 10.54
N ARG A 90 -11.23 2.55 10.63
CA ARG A 90 -10.72 3.28 11.80
C ARG A 90 -11.36 4.65 11.96
N ILE A 91 -11.68 5.33 10.85
CA ILE A 91 -12.40 6.61 10.88
C ILE A 91 -13.81 6.38 11.43
N SER A 92 -14.55 5.41 10.90
CA SER A 92 -15.90 5.08 11.39
C SER A 92 -15.92 4.70 12.87
N GLU A 93 -14.95 3.89 13.32
CA GLU A 93 -14.80 3.54 14.74
C GLU A 93 -14.53 4.77 15.63
N LEU A 94 -13.72 5.72 15.14
CA LEU A 94 -13.43 6.96 15.85
C LEU A 94 -14.64 7.90 15.91
N GLU A 95 -15.39 8.00 14.82
CA GLU A 95 -16.66 8.75 14.76
C GLU A 95 -17.65 8.19 15.78
N GLU A 96 -17.93 6.88 15.75
CA GLU A 96 -18.85 6.24 16.68
C GLU A 96 -18.41 6.44 18.15
N LYS A 97 -17.11 6.28 18.43
CA LYS A 97 -16.58 6.51 19.77
C LYS A 97 -16.74 7.97 20.21
N THR A 98 -16.60 8.92 19.29
CA THR A 98 -16.73 10.34 19.57
C THR A 98 -18.19 10.69 19.87
N ASP A 99 -19.12 10.20 19.05
CA ASP A 99 -20.56 10.38 19.25
C ASP A 99 -21.04 9.81 20.59
N ARG A 100 -20.57 8.62 20.96
CA ARG A 100 -20.85 8.03 22.29
C ARG A 100 -20.34 8.92 23.42
N ARG A 101 -19.10 9.43 23.33
CA ARG A 101 -18.53 10.31 24.38
C ARG A 101 -19.25 11.65 24.47
N ILE A 102 -19.68 12.21 23.34
CA ILE A 102 -20.49 13.43 23.31
C ILE A 102 -21.83 13.17 24.01
N SER A 103 -22.53 12.10 23.65
CA SER A 103 -23.81 11.73 24.26
C SER A 103 -23.69 11.51 25.78
N GLU A 104 -22.62 10.85 26.24
CA GLU A 104 -22.34 10.66 27.66
C GLU A 104 -22.08 11.99 28.39
N LEU A 105 -21.37 12.92 27.76
CA LEU A 105 -21.11 14.25 28.31
C LEU A 105 -22.38 15.09 28.39
N GLU A 106 -23.21 15.05 27.36
CA GLU A 106 -24.52 15.71 27.34
C GLU A 106 -25.42 15.21 28.47
N ALA A 107 -25.53 13.89 28.63
CA ALA A 107 -26.33 13.29 29.71
C ALA A 107 -25.82 13.66 31.12
N LYS A 108 -24.50 13.69 31.31
CA LYS A 108 -23.89 14.16 32.57
C LYS A 108 -24.20 15.63 32.82
N MET A 109 -24.07 16.47 31.80
CA MET A 109 -24.34 17.91 31.91
C MET A 109 -25.81 18.17 32.23
N GLU A 110 -26.75 17.46 31.59
CA GLU A 110 -28.17 17.58 31.87
C GLU A 110 -28.49 17.22 33.32
N LYS A 111 -27.89 16.14 33.84
CA LYS A 111 -28.03 15.73 35.24
C LYS A 111 -27.49 16.77 36.22
N GLU A 112 -26.29 17.31 35.97
CA GLU A 112 -25.69 18.36 36.81
C GLU A 112 -26.54 19.64 36.80
N VAL A 113 -27.05 20.04 35.64
CA VAL A 113 -27.94 21.21 35.52
C VAL A 113 -29.26 20.97 36.27
N ALA A 114 -29.84 19.77 36.19
CA ALA A 114 -31.05 19.43 36.93
C ALA A 114 -30.83 19.50 38.45
N LEU A 115 -29.70 18.94 38.94
CA LEU A 115 -29.33 18.98 40.35
C LEU A 115 -29.11 20.42 40.84
N LEU A 116 -28.42 21.25 40.04
CA LEU A 116 -28.23 22.67 40.33
C LEU A 116 -29.57 23.41 40.44
N ARG A 117 -30.51 23.15 39.52
CA ARG A 117 -31.85 23.75 39.58
C ARG A 117 -32.62 23.34 40.83
N GLU A 118 -32.54 22.08 41.23
CA GLU A 118 -33.18 21.58 42.46
C GLU A 118 -32.57 22.22 43.72
N ASN A 119 -31.24 22.27 43.79
CA ASN A 119 -30.53 22.91 44.90
C ASN A 119 -30.89 24.39 45.03
N ILE A 120 -30.91 25.14 43.92
CA ILE A 120 -31.34 26.54 43.93
C ILE A 120 -32.80 26.67 44.41
N LYS A 121 -33.70 25.82 43.91
CA LYS A 121 -35.11 25.83 44.33
C LYS A 121 -35.26 25.59 45.83
N THR A 122 -34.56 24.59 46.37
CA THR A 122 -34.65 24.25 47.79
C THR A 122 -34.06 25.35 48.67
N GLU A 123 -32.92 25.93 48.31
CA GLU A 123 -32.31 27.04 49.06
C GLU A 123 -33.18 28.31 49.04
N ILE A 124 -33.79 28.66 47.90
CA ILE A 124 -34.76 29.76 47.83
C ILE A 124 -35.97 29.49 48.73
N HIS A 125 -36.54 28.28 48.70
CA HIS A 125 -37.67 27.93 49.57
C HIS A 125 -37.30 28.02 51.05
N LYS A 126 -36.11 27.52 51.44
CA LYS A 126 -35.62 27.64 52.82
C LYS A 126 -35.49 29.10 53.24
N ALA A 127 -34.88 29.94 52.40
CA ALA A 127 -34.70 31.37 52.68
C ALA A 127 -36.04 32.10 52.86
N ILE A 128 -36.99 31.90 51.94
CA ILE A 128 -38.34 32.48 52.02
C ILE A 128 -39.07 31.99 53.28
N SER A 129 -39.09 30.68 53.53
CA SER A 129 -39.78 30.12 54.70
C SER A 129 -39.23 30.65 56.02
N THR A 130 -37.92 30.91 56.08
CA THR A 130 -37.25 31.48 57.24
C THR A 130 -37.66 32.94 57.42
N GLN A 131 -37.61 33.76 56.36
CA GLN A 131 -38.04 35.16 56.42
C GLN A 131 -39.53 35.29 56.80
N THR A 132 -40.41 34.47 56.23
CA THR A 132 -41.85 34.47 56.54
C THR A 132 -42.12 34.18 58.01
N LYS A 133 -41.39 33.22 58.62
CA LYS A 133 -41.52 32.91 60.06
C LYS A 133 -41.19 34.13 60.93
N TRP A 134 -40.09 34.81 60.64
CA TRP A 134 -39.67 36.01 61.36
C TRP A 134 -40.65 37.18 61.15
N PHE A 135 -41.14 37.38 59.92
CA PHE A 135 -42.08 38.46 59.60
C PHE A 135 -43.43 38.28 60.31
N VAL A 136 -44.00 37.07 60.26
CA VAL A 136 -45.28 36.76 60.93
C VAL A 136 -45.14 36.90 62.44
N GLY A 137 -44.03 36.42 63.02
CA GLY A 137 -43.74 36.59 64.45
C GLY A 137 -43.65 38.07 64.86
N GLY A 138 -42.89 38.88 64.11
CA GLY A 138 -42.72 40.31 64.38
C GLY A 138 -44.02 41.11 64.26
N ALA A 139 -44.82 40.84 63.22
CA ALA A 139 -46.14 41.47 63.07
C ALA A 139 -47.09 41.12 64.22
N GLY A 140 -47.09 39.86 64.69
CA GLY A 140 -47.87 39.44 65.85
C GLY A 140 -47.51 40.20 67.13
N VAL A 141 -46.21 40.40 67.38
CA VAL A 141 -45.73 41.18 68.54
C VAL A 141 -46.20 42.64 68.47
N LEU A 142 -46.12 43.28 67.30
CA LEU A 142 -46.60 44.66 67.11
C LEU A 142 -48.10 44.81 67.34
N VAL A 143 -48.92 43.86 66.86
CA VAL A 143 -50.38 43.88 67.08
C VAL A 143 -50.73 43.75 68.56
N VAL A 144 -50.00 42.93 69.31
CA VAL A 144 -50.19 42.82 70.76
C VAL A 144 -49.84 44.14 71.45
N LEU A 145 -48.73 44.76 71.07
CA LEU A 145 -48.30 46.05 71.64
C LEU A 145 -49.26 47.20 71.32
N LEU A 146 -49.90 47.22 70.14
CA LEU A 146 -50.90 48.23 69.77
C LEU A 146 -52.25 48.09 70.50
N LYS A 147 -52.51 46.93 71.15
CA LYS A 147 -53.74 46.69 71.91
C LYS A 147 -53.61 46.95 73.42
N LEU A 148 -52.39 47.23 73.90
CA LEU A 148 -52.09 47.67 75.26
C LEU A 148 -52.15 49.20 75.36
#